data_AF-A0A8H6Z7W9-F1
#
_entry.id   AF-A0A8H6Z7W9-F1
#
_cell.length_a   1.000
_cell.length_b   1.000
_cell.length_c   1.000
_cell.angle_alpha   90.00
_cell.angle_beta   90.00
_cell.angle_gamma   90.00
#
_symmetry.space_group_name_H-M   'P 1'
#
loop_
_entity.id
_entity.type
_entity.pdbx_description
1 polymer ?
#
loop_
_entity_poly.entity_id
_entity_poly.type
_entity_poly.pdbx_seq_one_letter_code
_entity_poly.pdbx_strand_id
1 'polypeptide(L)'
;MAGHHIQSLQQKLNSGKGKKHAGTERNLSTTARILTSAEGRALAEEKRTVQHQKKAKDDENRSQRLLANAEIIKRRADLGQEGMEFGGNIKSLKAPQLKDLAWSLGLEESGTREVLIERIHTHFAENDTLKCDKRYAELWRRQAAAGSSSNDDAVQPPQLPEDMLMDIQNVPSGSGSTSQSYPPPPNIPSSSGSSSQSYHPLPPPNAPYTFPDTWTPPPTHLPYNPQPPPFPQSYGNPPPPDYYSVHHPYDPALFHF
;
A
#
# COMPACT_ATOMS: atom_id res chain seq x y z
N MET A 1 -21.76 3.63 -24.43
CA MET A 1 -21.04 4.54 -23.50
C MET A 1 -21.79 4.87 -22.20
N ALA A 2 -23.11 4.64 -22.08
CA ALA A 2 -23.87 4.94 -20.85
C ALA A 2 -23.59 4.02 -19.64
N GLY A 3 -23.12 2.78 -19.87
CA GLY A 3 -22.88 1.79 -18.80
C GLY A 3 -21.77 2.18 -17.82
N HIS A 4 -20.69 2.79 -18.31
CA HIS A 4 -19.58 3.27 -17.47
C HIS A 4 -20.01 4.40 -16.54
N HIS A 5 -20.94 5.25 -16.97
CA HIS A 5 -21.46 6.34 -16.15
C HIS A 5 -22.34 5.82 -15.01
N ILE A 6 -23.17 4.80 -15.28
CA ILE A 6 -24.02 4.16 -14.27
C ILE A 6 -23.19 3.41 -13.24
N GLN A 7 -22.16 2.67 -13.67
CA GLN A 7 -21.22 2.01 -12.75
C GLN A 7 -20.43 3.02 -11.92
N SER A 8 -19.97 4.12 -12.53
CA SER A 8 -19.31 5.22 -11.82
C SER A 8 -20.23 5.84 -10.77
N LEU A 9 -21.50 6.08 -11.10
CA LEU A 9 -22.50 6.61 -10.16
C LEU A 9 -22.84 5.64 -9.03
N GLN A 10 -22.99 4.34 -9.32
CA GLN A 10 -23.20 3.32 -8.28
C GLN A 10 -21.99 3.20 -7.36
N GLN A 11 -20.76 3.27 -7.90
CA GLN A 11 -19.55 3.27 -7.10
C GLN A 11 -19.45 4.54 -6.23
N LYS A 12 -19.89 5.69 -6.75
CA LYS A 12 -19.96 6.96 -6.00
C LYS A 12 -21.02 6.93 -4.88
N LEU A 13 -22.17 6.31 -5.13
CA LEU A 13 -23.22 6.11 -4.12
C LEU A 13 -22.82 5.11 -3.04
N ASN A 14 -22.11 4.04 -3.41
CA ASN A 14 -21.63 3.05 -2.45
C ASN A 14 -20.41 3.54 -1.66
N SER A 15 -19.51 4.32 -2.27
CA SER A 15 -18.40 4.96 -1.54
C SER A 15 -18.85 6.13 -0.65
N GLY A 16 -20.01 6.73 -0.94
CA GLY A 16 -20.65 7.75 -0.10
C GLY A 16 -21.21 7.24 1.23
N LYS A 17 -21.56 5.95 1.34
CA LYS A 17 -22.11 5.34 2.58
C LYS A 17 -21.05 4.96 3.62
N GLY A 18 -19.77 5.02 3.25
CA GLY A 18 -18.63 4.70 4.13
C GLY A 18 -18.05 5.90 4.88
N LYS A 19 -18.32 7.13 4.43
CA LYS A 19 -18.01 8.35 5.19
C LYS A 19 -19.14 8.63 6.18
N LYS A 20 -19.37 7.68 7.10
CA LYS A 20 -19.94 8.07 8.39
C LYS A 20 -19.07 9.19 8.91
N HIS A 21 -19.70 10.30 9.22
CA HIS A 21 -19.10 11.46 9.83
C HIS A 21 -17.93 11.05 10.73
N ALA A 22 -16.72 11.44 10.34
CA ALA A 22 -15.61 11.57 11.28
C ALA A 22 -15.82 12.80 12.19
N GLY A 23 -17.02 13.41 12.21
CA GLY A 23 -17.58 13.91 13.45
C GLY A 23 -17.92 12.68 14.27
N THR A 24 -17.09 12.24 15.21
CA THR A 24 -17.14 12.80 16.57
C THR A 24 -18.57 13.00 17.09
N GLU A 25 -19.54 12.22 16.62
CA GLU A 25 -20.62 11.77 17.48
C GLU A 25 -19.97 10.83 18.47
N ARG A 26 -19.39 11.46 19.49
CA ARG A 26 -19.20 10.83 20.78
C ARG A 26 -20.58 10.29 21.11
N ASN A 27 -20.77 8.97 20.99
CA ASN A 27 -21.52 8.27 21.99
C ASN A 27 -20.82 8.62 23.31
N LEU A 28 -21.20 9.77 23.86
CA LEU A 28 -20.91 10.13 25.23
C LEU A 28 -21.65 9.05 25.99
N SER A 29 -20.92 7.98 26.31
CA SER A 29 -21.35 7.05 27.32
C SER A 29 -21.67 7.92 28.53
N THR A 30 -22.97 8.10 28.77
CA THR A 30 -23.53 8.94 29.82
C THR A 30 -23.26 8.37 31.21
N THR A 31 -22.54 7.26 31.30
CA THR A 31 -21.75 6.88 32.47
C THR A 31 -20.52 7.79 32.59
N ALA A 32 -20.75 9.10 32.64
CA ALA A 32 -19.75 10.11 32.89
C ALA A 32 -19.25 9.94 34.33
N ARG A 33 -18.31 9.01 34.56
CA ARG A 33 -17.38 9.17 35.65
C ARG A 33 -16.73 10.53 35.42
N ILE A 34 -16.90 11.44 36.38
CA ILE A 34 -16.13 12.66 36.45
C ILE A 34 -14.68 12.19 36.51
N LEU A 35 -14.00 12.18 35.36
CA LEU A 35 -12.57 11.92 35.32
C LEU A 35 -11.96 13.00 36.18
N THR A 36 -11.39 12.58 37.30
CA THR A 36 -10.69 13.50 38.20
C THR A 36 -9.57 14.16 37.38
N SER A 37 -9.21 15.40 37.71
CA SER A 37 -8.30 16.20 36.88
C SER A 37 -6.94 15.54 36.59
N ALA A 38 -6.54 14.52 37.36
CA ALA A 38 -5.36 13.69 37.10
C ALA A 38 -5.62 12.60 36.04
N GLU A 39 -6.71 11.83 36.16
CA GLU A 39 -7.06 10.78 35.21
C GLU A 39 -7.36 11.35 33.81
N GLY A 40 -8.01 12.51 33.73
CA GLY A 40 -8.26 13.20 32.47
C GLY A 40 -6.98 13.67 31.79
N ARG A 41 -5.97 14.09 32.56
CA ARG A 41 -4.65 14.47 32.03
C ARG A 41 -3.89 13.26 31.50
N ALA A 42 -3.88 12.15 32.24
CA ALA A 42 -3.25 10.91 31.81
C ALA A 42 -3.86 10.37 30.50
N LEU A 43 -5.18 10.36 30.39
CA LEU A 43 -5.87 9.91 29.16
C LEU A 43 -5.59 10.85 27.98
N ALA A 44 -5.55 12.17 28.21
CA ALA A 44 -5.21 13.13 27.17
C ALA A 44 -3.75 12.97 26.68
N GLU A 45 -2.82 12.68 27.59
CA GLU A 45 -1.42 12.41 27.27
C GLU A 45 -1.27 11.10 26.49
N GLU A 46 -1.90 10.02 26.93
CA GLU A 46 -1.92 8.73 26.21
C GLU A 46 -2.48 8.89 24.79
N LYS A 47 -3.58 9.65 24.64
CA LYS A 47 -4.14 9.91 23.31
C LYS A 47 -3.18 10.70 22.42
N ARG A 48 -2.44 11.66 22.98
CA ARG A 48 -1.42 12.43 22.24
C ARG A 48 -0.28 11.52 21.79
N THR A 49 0.21 10.63 22.65
CA THR A 49 1.29 9.70 22.28
C THR A 49 0.85 8.71 21.21
N VAL A 50 -0.36 8.14 21.30
CA VAL A 50 -0.92 7.24 20.28
C VAL A 50 -1.08 7.95 18.93
N GLN A 51 -1.61 9.18 18.93
CA GLN A 51 -1.75 9.96 17.70
C GLN A 51 -0.38 10.30 17.09
N HIS A 52 0.59 10.66 17.92
CA HIS A 52 1.94 10.97 17.47
C HIS A 52 2.62 9.73 16.86
N GLN A 53 2.54 8.58 17.51
CA GLN A 53 3.08 7.32 16.99
C GLN A 53 2.42 6.90 15.69
N LYS A 54 1.08 7.00 15.59
CA LYS A 54 0.36 6.69 14.36
C LYS A 54 0.80 7.60 13.22
N LYS A 55 0.88 8.91 13.46
CA LYS A 55 1.32 9.87 12.45
C LYS A 55 2.75 9.59 11.99
N ALA A 56 3.67 9.32 12.93
CA ALA A 56 5.05 8.98 12.59
C ALA A 56 5.13 7.72 11.69
N LYS A 57 4.37 6.67 12.01
CA LYS A 57 4.31 5.45 11.20
C LYS A 57 3.70 5.67 9.81
N ASP A 58 2.66 6.50 9.71
CA ASP A 58 2.03 6.84 8.43
C ASP A 58 3.00 7.65 7.55
N ASP A 59 3.75 8.59 8.14
CA ASP A 59 4.77 9.39 7.45
C ASP A 59 5.95 8.52 6.98
N GLU A 60 6.40 7.56 7.79
CA GLU A 60 7.43 6.57 7.41
C GLU A 60 6.98 5.66 6.26
N ASN A 61 5.76 5.10 6.33
CA ASN A 61 5.24 4.27 5.24
C ASN A 61 5.09 5.08 3.95
N ARG A 62 4.69 6.35 4.07
CA ARG A 62 4.61 7.26 2.92
C ARG A 62 5.98 7.51 2.30
N SER A 63 7.02 7.78 3.11
CA SER A 63 8.38 8.01 2.59
C SER A 63 8.95 6.74 1.94
N GLN A 64 8.76 5.57 2.53
CA GLN A 64 9.18 4.29 1.94
C GLN A 64 8.51 4.02 0.58
N ARG A 65 7.21 4.29 0.44
CA ARG A 65 6.50 4.15 -0.85
C ARG A 65 7.04 5.11 -1.92
N LEU A 66 7.39 6.33 -1.53
CA LEU A 66 7.99 7.30 -2.46
C LEU A 66 9.37 6.84 -2.92
N LEU A 67 10.21 6.34 -2.00
CA LEU A 67 11.53 5.80 -2.34
C LEU A 67 11.44 4.59 -3.26
N ALA A 68 10.56 3.63 -2.96
CA ALA A 68 10.36 2.46 -3.81
C ALA A 68 9.88 2.83 -5.22
N ASN A 69 9.01 3.84 -5.34
CA ASN A 69 8.57 4.32 -6.65
C ASN A 69 9.71 5.04 -7.41
N ALA A 70 10.49 5.87 -6.73
CA ALA A 70 11.66 6.53 -7.31
C ALA A 70 12.69 5.51 -7.83
N GLU A 71 12.90 4.41 -7.11
CA GLU A 71 13.77 3.31 -7.53
C GLU A 71 13.25 2.62 -8.79
N ILE A 72 11.95 2.35 -8.89
CA ILE A 72 11.34 1.78 -10.10
C ILE A 72 11.54 2.71 -11.30
N ILE A 73 11.32 4.01 -11.13
CA ILE A 73 11.52 5.01 -12.19
C ILE A 73 12.99 5.05 -12.62
N LYS A 74 13.92 5.07 -11.65
CA LYS A 74 15.35 5.04 -11.93
C LYS A 74 15.74 3.78 -12.71
N ARG A 75 15.32 2.60 -12.25
CA ARG A 75 15.58 1.33 -12.94
C ARG A 75 15.03 1.32 -14.37
N ARG A 76 13.82 1.89 -14.59
CA ARG A 76 13.24 2.03 -15.93
C ARG A 76 14.06 2.99 -16.81
N ALA A 77 14.58 4.08 -16.24
CA ALA A 77 15.44 5.01 -16.96
C ALA A 77 16.80 4.37 -17.32
N ASP A 78 17.38 3.59 -16.41
CA ASP A 78 18.69 2.95 -16.60
C ASP A 78 18.64 1.81 -17.65
N LEU A 79 17.59 0.98 -17.62
CA LEU A 79 17.44 -0.15 -18.56
C LEU A 79 16.79 0.24 -19.89
N GLY A 80 15.96 1.29 -19.90
CA GLY A 80 15.10 1.62 -21.03
C GLY A 80 14.00 0.58 -21.28
N GLN A 81 13.19 0.80 -22.33
CA GLN A 81 12.14 -0.13 -22.74
C GLN A 81 12.70 -1.41 -23.37
N GLU A 82 13.88 -1.32 -23.97
CA GLU A 82 14.52 -2.43 -24.69
C GLU A 82 15.36 -3.34 -23.79
N GLY A 83 15.85 -2.85 -22.65
CA GLY A 83 16.70 -3.63 -21.75
C GLY A 83 15.97 -4.55 -20.77
N MET A 84 14.63 -4.58 -20.79
CA MET A 84 13.86 -5.43 -19.87
C MET A 84 13.59 -6.82 -20.47
N GLU A 85 14.01 -7.85 -19.73
CA GLU A 85 13.71 -9.26 -20.03
C GLU A 85 12.63 -9.78 -19.07
N PHE A 86 11.65 -10.51 -19.62
CA PHE A 86 10.55 -11.06 -18.83
C PHE A 86 10.49 -12.57 -18.94
N GLY A 87 10.70 -13.27 -17.83
CA GLY A 87 10.64 -14.72 -17.75
C GLY A 87 9.31 -15.26 -17.23
N GLY A 88 8.92 -16.43 -17.72
CA GLY A 88 7.77 -17.19 -17.21
C GLY A 88 6.43 -16.83 -17.85
N ASN A 89 5.37 -17.52 -17.46
CA ASN A 89 4.05 -17.31 -18.07
C ASN A 89 3.47 -15.95 -17.66
N ILE A 90 2.90 -15.20 -18.61
CA ILE A 90 2.20 -13.92 -18.36
C ILE A 90 1.18 -14.05 -17.21
N LYS A 91 0.44 -15.18 -17.14
CA LYS A 91 -0.54 -15.45 -16.08
C LYS A 91 0.08 -15.72 -14.71
N SER A 92 1.39 -15.91 -14.61
CA SER A 92 2.12 -16.10 -13.35
C SER A 92 2.85 -14.83 -12.88
N LEU A 93 2.98 -13.82 -13.75
CA LEU A 93 3.63 -12.56 -13.42
C LEU A 93 2.87 -11.80 -12.33
N LYS A 94 3.62 -11.17 -11.43
CA LYS A 94 3.08 -10.30 -10.37
C LYS A 94 2.65 -8.95 -10.98
N ALA A 95 1.75 -8.24 -10.30
CA ALA A 95 1.24 -6.95 -10.79
C ALA A 95 2.33 -5.91 -11.14
N PRO A 96 3.43 -5.75 -10.36
CA PRO A 96 4.51 -4.84 -10.75
C PRO A 96 5.20 -5.25 -12.06
N GLN A 97 5.46 -6.55 -12.26
CA GLN A 97 6.06 -7.05 -13.50
C GLN A 97 5.15 -6.86 -14.70
N LEU A 98 3.83 -7.03 -14.53
CA LEU A 98 2.87 -6.76 -15.59
C LEU A 98 2.82 -5.28 -15.97
N LYS A 99 2.99 -4.37 -15.01
CA LYS A 99 3.12 -2.93 -15.29
C LYS A 99 4.42 -2.60 -16.02
N ASP A 100 5.52 -3.20 -15.61
CA ASP A 100 6.81 -3.05 -16.31
C ASP A 100 6.72 -3.60 -17.75
N LEU A 101 6.05 -4.75 -17.95
CA LEU A 101 5.79 -5.31 -19.27
C LEU A 101 4.91 -4.39 -20.12
N ALA A 102 3.81 -3.89 -19.55
CA ALA A 102 2.94 -2.91 -20.22
C ALA A 102 3.72 -1.63 -20.60
N TRP A 103 4.55 -1.11 -19.69
CA TRP A 103 5.41 0.05 -19.94
C TRP A 103 6.43 -0.21 -21.06
N SER A 104 7.06 -1.39 -21.09
CA SER A 104 8.02 -1.79 -22.14
C SER A 104 7.36 -1.88 -23.52
N LEU A 105 6.07 -2.22 -23.57
CA LEU A 105 5.25 -2.29 -24.78
C LEU A 105 4.60 -0.95 -25.16
N GLY A 106 4.82 0.12 -24.37
CA GLY A 106 4.17 1.42 -24.58
C GLY A 106 2.66 1.42 -24.31
N LEU A 107 2.16 0.46 -23.53
CA LEU A 107 0.76 0.33 -23.15
C LEU A 107 0.46 1.07 -21.85
N GLU A 108 -0.83 1.34 -21.61
CA GLU A 108 -1.28 1.94 -20.34
C GLU A 108 -1.06 0.98 -19.16
N GLU A 109 -0.44 1.48 -18.07
CA GLU A 109 -0.11 0.71 -16.85
C GLU A 109 -1.24 0.66 -15.80
N SER A 110 -2.37 1.32 -16.07
CA SER A 110 -3.50 1.42 -15.16
C SER A 110 -4.41 0.19 -15.27
N GLY A 111 -5.05 -0.19 -14.15
CA GLY A 111 -6.04 -1.27 -14.10
C GLY A 111 -5.77 -2.35 -13.06
N THR A 112 -6.66 -3.34 -13.00
CA THR A 112 -6.43 -4.56 -12.24
C THR A 112 -5.46 -5.47 -12.99
N ARG A 113 -5.01 -6.53 -12.32
CA ARG A 113 -4.09 -7.51 -12.90
C ARG A 113 -4.67 -8.17 -14.15
N GLU A 114 -5.95 -8.51 -14.12
CA GLU A 114 -6.67 -9.18 -15.21
C GLU A 114 -6.75 -8.27 -16.44
N VAL A 115 -7.06 -6.98 -16.23
CA VAL A 115 -7.11 -5.97 -17.29
C VAL A 115 -5.74 -5.80 -17.96
N LEU A 116 -4.65 -5.79 -17.19
CA LEU A 116 -3.30 -5.71 -17.75
C LEU A 116 -2.96 -6.96 -18.58
N ILE A 117 -3.30 -8.15 -18.07
CA ILE A 117 -3.07 -9.42 -18.79
C ILE A 117 -3.84 -9.44 -20.12
N GLU A 118 -5.11 -9.07 -20.09
CA GLU A 118 -5.96 -9.01 -21.30
C GLU A 118 -5.38 -8.03 -22.32
N ARG A 119 -5.05 -6.81 -21.89
CA ARG A 119 -4.45 -5.77 -22.75
C ARG A 119 -3.14 -6.22 -23.39
N ILE A 120 -2.26 -6.85 -22.60
CA ILE A 120 -0.99 -7.39 -23.10
C ILE A 120 -1.24 -8.51 -24.12
N HIS A 121 -2.16 -9.43 -23.83
CA HIS A 121 -2.50 -10.51 -24.77
C HIS A 121 -3.06 -9.99 -26.08
N THR A 122 -3.97 -9.01 -26.04
CA THR A 122 -4.53 -8.36 -27.24
C THR A 122 -3.43 -7.73 -28.08
N HIS A 123 -2.52 -6.98 -27.44
CA HIS A 123 -1.39 -6.35 -28.16
C HIS A 123 -0.47 -7.37 -28.85
N PHE A 124 -0.15 -8.48 -28.17
CA PHE A 124 0.64 -9.57 -28.78
C PHE A 124 -0.13 -10.34 -29.86
N ALA A 125 -1.46 -10.37 -29.84
CA ALA A 125 -2.27 -10.96 -30.89
C ALA A 125 -2.33 -10.07 -32.14
N GLU A 126 -2.32 -8.75 -31.96
CA GLU A 126 -2.24 -7.78 -33.06
C GLU A 126 -0.83 -7.70 -33.65
N ASN A 127 0.21 -7.98 -32.86
CA ASN A 127 1.62 -7.87 -33.24
C ASN A 127 2.37 -9.19 -33.02
N ASP A 128 2.04 -10.20 -33.83
CA ASP A 128 2.60 -11.55 -33.68
C ASP A 128 4.13 -11.59 -33.79
N THR A 129 4.76 -10.65 -34.49
CA THR A 129 6.23 -10.55 -34.61
C THR A 129 6.92 -10.33 -33.26
N LEU A 130 6.25 -9.68 -32.31
CA LEU A 130 6.77 -9.44 -30.96
C LEU A 130 6.93 -10.75 -30.16
N LYS A 131 6.20 -11.82 -30.50
CA LYS A 131 6.34 -13.12 -29.83
C LYS A 131 7.69 -13.78 -30.14
N CYS A 132 8.31 -13.43 -31.26
CA CYS A 132 9.62 -13.90 -31.67
C CYS A 132 10.78 -13.04 -31.15
N ASP A 133 10.48 -11.86 -30.60
CA ASP A 133 11.50 -11.01 -29.98
C ASP A 133 12.09 -11.72 -28.76
N LYS A 134 13.43 -11.76 -28.68
CA LYS A 134 14.17 -12.42 -27.61
C LYS A 134 13.72 -11.95 -26.22
N ARG A 135 13.33 -10.69 -26.07
CA ARG A 135 12.88 -10.08 -24.80
C ARG A 135 11.58 -10.69 -24.26
N TYR A 136 10.71 -11.13 -25.18
CA TYR A 136 9.37 -11.65 -24.87
C TYR A 136 9.23 -13.14 -25.16
N ALA A 137 10.22 -13.77 -25.82
CA ALA A 137 10.18 -15.17 -26.20
C ALA A 137 9.97 -16.11 -24.99
N GLU A 138 10.57 -15.79 -23.84
CA GLU A 138 10.42 -16.56 -22.59
C GLU A 138 8.98 -16.52 -22.03
N LEU A 139 8.18 -15.50 -22.36
CA LEU A 139 6.78 -15.43 -21.95
C LEU A 139 5.91 -16.49 -22.63
N TRP A 140 6.30 -16.89 -23.84
CA TRP A 140 5.55 -17.78 -24.71
C TRP A 140 6.18 -19.17 -24.82
N ARG A 141 7.41 -19.33 -24.34
CA ARG A 141 8.02 -20.65 -24.20
C ARG A 141 7.13 -21.46 -23.27
N ARG A 142 6.36 -22.39 -23.87
CA ARG A 142 5.59 -23.37 -23.10
C ARG A 142 6.59 -23.98 -22.12
N GLN A 143 6.19 -24.12 -20.86
CA GLN A 143 6.91 -24.93 -19.87
C GLN A 143 6.84 -26.43 -20.24
N ALA A 144 7.08 -26.77 -21.52
CA ALA A 144 7.17 -28.12 -22.04
C ALA A 144 8.35 -28.89 -21.41
N ALA A 145 9.20 -28.21 -20.64
CA ALA A 145 10.42 -28.76 -20.06
C ALA A 145 10.41 -28.85 -18.53
N ALA A 146 9.26 -28.83 -17.84
CA ALA A 146 9.23 -29.22 -16.42
C ALA A 146 9.73 -30.68 -16.17
N GLY A 147 10.00 -31.45 -17.23
CA GLY A 147 10.71 -32.74 -17.20
C GLY A 147 12.04 -32.78 -17.97
N SER A 148 12.53 -31.68 -18.52
CA SER A 148 13.86 -31.60 -19.16
C SER A 148 14.75 -30.70 -18.32
N SER A 149 14.96 -31.12 -17.07
CA SER A 149 16.13 -30.72 -16.31
C SER A 149 17.31 -31.39 -17.00
N SER A 150 17.91 -30.69 -17.96
CA SER A 150 19.24 -30.99 -18.47
C SER A 150 20.23 -30.87 -17.30
N ASN A 151 20.35 -31.95 -16.54
CA ASN A 151 21.49 -32.26 -15.65
C ASN A 151 22.74 -32.62 -16.48
N ASP A 152 22.88 -32.07 -17.68
CA ASP A 152 23.95 -32.39 -18.62
C ASP A 152 24.84 -31.16 -18.81
N ASP A 153 25.29 -30.62 -17.68
CA ASP A 153 26.62 -30.05 -17.60
C ASP A 153 27.11 -30.28 -16.16
N ALA A 154 27.49 -31.53 -15.91
CA ALA A 154 28.33 -31.91 -14.80
C ALA A 154 29.71 -31.27 -14.99
N VAL A 155 29.79 -29.94 -14.86
CA VAL A 155 31.03 -29.27 -14.47
C VAL A 155 31.30 -29.72 -13.05
N GLN A 156 32.11 -30.76 -12.97
CA GLN A 156 32.73 -31.26 -11.76
C GLN A 156 33.18 -30.06 -10.91
N PRO A 157 32.69 -29.89 -9.67
CA PRO A 157 33.18 -28.82 -8.82
C PRO A 157 34.70 -28.99 -8.70
N PRO A 158 35.50 -27.92 -8.90
CA PRO A 158 36.94 -28.00 -8.67
C PRO A 158 37.12 -28.50 -7.24
N GLN A 159 37.78 -29.65 -7.10
CA GLN A 159 38.09 -30.21 -5.80
C GLN A 159 38.94 -29.20 -5.05
N LEU A 160 38.31 -28.53 -4.09
CA LEU A 160 39.02 -27.69 -3.13
C LEU A 160 39.96 -28.60 -2.34
N PRO A 161 41.26 -28.27 -2.24
CA PRO A 161 42.18 -29.02 -1.41
C PRO A 161 41.70 -29.03 0.05
N GLU A 162 41.60 -30.23 0.63
CA GLU A 162 41.02 -30.51 1.95
C GLU A 162 41.83 -29.94 3.14
N ASP A 163 42.92 -29.20 2.90
CA ASP A 163 43.89 -28.77 3.92
C ASP A 163 43.57 -27.44 4.63
N MET A 164 42.35 -26.92 4.53
CA MET A 164 41.91 -25.73 5.30
C MET A 164 40.67 -25.97 6.18
N LEU A 165 40.39 -27.22 6.54
CA LEU A 165 39.33 -27.54 7.50
C LEU A 165 39.88 -27.60 8.93
N MET A 166 40.26 -26.44 9.48
CA MET A 166 40.48 -26.27 10.92
C MET A 166 39.55 -25.18 11.45
N ASP A 167 38.80 -25.55 12.48
CA ASP A 167 37.99 -24.71 13.38
C ASP A 167 36.75 -23.99 12.83
N ILE A 168 35.69 -24.77 12.62
CA ILE A 168 34.34 -24.34 13.02
C ILE A 168 33.77 -25.42 13.95
N GLN A 169 34.35 -25.54 15.14
CA GLN A 169 33.73 -26.27 16.24
C GLN A 169 32.62 -25.39 16.86
N ASN A 170 31.48 -26.04 17.10
CA ASN A 170 30.43 -25.63 18.04
C ASN A 170 29.45 -24.52 17.62
N VAL A 171 28.50 -24.87 16.74
CA VAL A 171 27.12 -24.38 16.85
C VAL A 171 26.21 -25.55 17.23
N PRO A 172 25.54 -25.52 18.39
CA PRO A 172 24.62 -26.58 18.77
C PRO A 172 23.41 -26.58 17.84
N SER A 173 23.27 -27.65 17.06
CA SER A 173 22.07 -28.01 16.32
C SER A 173 20.91 -28.25 17.28
N GLY A 174 20.19 -27.19 17.62
CA GLY A 174 18.93 -27.23 18.34
C GLY A 174 17.79 -27.64 17.42
N SER A 175 17.69 -28.94 17.09
CA SER A 175 16.45 -29.53 16.56
C SER A 175 15.41 -29.66 17.67
N GLY A 176 14.86 -28.52 18.10
CA GLY A 176 13.70 -28.46 18.98
C GLY A 176 12.42 -28.38 18.16
N SER A 177 11.91 -29.53 17.72
CA SER A 177 10.52 -29.63 17.28
C SER A 177 9.62 -29.60 18.50
N THR A 178 9.43 -28.41 19.07
CA THR A 178 8.47 -28.18 20.15
C THR A 178 7.09 -28.04 19.51
N SER A 179 6.33 -29.14 19.50
CA SER A 179 4.88 -29.11 19.34
C SER A 179 4.28 -28.24 20.44
N GLN A 180 4.09 -26.96 20.12
CA GLN A 180 3.34 -26.02 20.95
C GLN A 180 1.88 -26.48 20.96
N SER A 181 1.52 -27.23 21.99
CA SER A 181 0.14 -27.46 22.39
C SER A 181 -0.44 -26.12 22.82
N TYR A 182 -1.24 -25.50 21.95
CA TYR A 182 -1.98 -24.30 22.29
C TYR A 182 -3.02 -24.67 23.36
N PRO A 183 -3.11 -23.93 24.47
CA PRO A 183 -4.23 -24.08 25.39
C PRO A 183 -5.54 -23.79 24.65
N PRO A 184 -6.62 -24.52 24.93
CA PRO A 184 -7.92 -24.23 24.34
C PRO A 184 -8.32 -22.77 24.64
N PRO A 185 -8.91 -22.04 23.69
CA PRO A 185 -9.33 -20.67 23.91
C PRO A 185 -10.32 -20.61 25.09
N PRO A 186 -10.25 -19.57 25.95
CA PRO A 186 -11.20 -19.40 27.04
C PRO A 186 -12.61 -19.32 26.45
N ASN A 187 -13.51 -20.13 27.03
CA ASN A 187 -14.92 -20.21 26.69
C ASN A 187 -15.56 -18.83 26.89
N ILE A 188 -15.69 -18.06 25.81
CA ILE A 188 -16.32 -16.74 25.84
C ILE A 188 -17.81 -17.01 26.02
N PRO A 189 -18.45 -16.55 27.12
CA PRO A 189 -19.89 -16.70 27.27
C PRO A 189 -20.55 -15.96 26.11
N SER A 190 -21.26 -16.71 25.27
CA SER A 190 -22.17 -16.21 24.25
C SER A 190 -23.20 -15.33 24.94
N SER A 191 -22.90 -14.03 24.99
CA SER A 191 -23.82 -12.97 25.33
C SER A 191 -24.90 -12.96 24.25
N SER A 192 -25.94 -13.76 24.47
CA SER A 192 -27.27 -13.63 23.88
C SER A 192 -27.88 -12.30 24.34
N GLY A 193 -27.31 -11.21 23.83
CA GLY A 193 -27.89 -9.89 23.87
C GLY A 193 -29.09 -9.90 22.93
N SER A 194 -30.24 -10.29 23.46
CA SER A 194 -31.56 -10.03 22.89
C SER A 194 -31.75 -8.52 22.79
N SER A 195 -31.18 -7.91 21.75
CA SER A 195 -31.63 -6.61 21.27
C SER A 195 -33.01 -6.83 20.69
N SER A 196 -34.03 -6.60 21.50
CA SER A 196 -35.39 -6.33 21.05
C SER A 196 -35.33 -5.10 20.14
N GLN A 197 -35.05 -5.31 18.85
CA GLN A 197 -35.32 -4.31 17.84
C GLN A 197 -36.84 -4.10 17.85
N SER A 198 -37.27 -2.98 18.42
CA SER A 198 -38.59 -2.45 18.19
C SER A 198 -38.73 -2.21 16.69
N TYR A 199 -39.37 -3.14 16.01
CA TYR A 199 -39.77 -2.98 14.61
C TYR A 199 -40.72 -1.80 14.53
N HIS A 200 -40.23 -0.66 14.08
CA HIS A 200 -41.11 0.37 13.54
C HIS A 200 -41.67 -0.18 12.22
N PRO A 201 -42.99 -0.33 12.06
CA PRO A 201 -43.57 -0.80 10.82
C PRO A 201 -43.20 0.17 9.71
N LEU A 202 -42.67 -0.38 8.60
CA LEU A 202 -42.43 0.37 7.39
C LEU A 202 -43.75 0.96 6.90
N PRO A 203 -43.79 2.25 6.51
CA PRO A 203 -44.98 2.82 5.91
C PRO A 203 -45.31 2.10 4.59
N PRO A 204 -46.60 1.95 4.26
CA PRO A 204 -47.04 1.25 3.06
C PRO A 204 -46.49 1.94 1.79
N PRO A 205 -46.21 1.17 0.73
CA PRO A 205 -45.46 1.63 -0.46
C PRO A 205 -46.17 2.68 -1.34
N ASN A 206 -47.32 3.22 -0.94
CA ASN A 206 -48.14 4.14 -1.75
C ASN A 206 -48.67 5.36 -0.99
N ALA A 207 -48.02 5.78 0.11
CA ALA A 207 -48.34 7.08 0.69
C ALA A 207 -47.77 8.20 -0.22
N PRO A 208 -48.59 9.12 -0.75
CA PRO A 208 -48.09 10.28 -1.47
C PRO A 208 -47.24 11.10 -0.49
N TYR A 209 -45.94 11.20 -0.80
CA TYR A 209 -44.97 11.92 0.00
C TYR A 209 -45.25 13.42 -0.16
N THR A 210 -46.05 13.98 0.74
CA THR A 210 -46.24 15.44 0.84
C THR A 210 -45.00 16.03 1.49
N PHE A 211 -44.09 16.56 0.68
CA PHE A 211 -43.03 17.43 1.18
C PHE A 211 -43.70 18.65 1.84
N PRO A 212 -43.33 19.01 3.08
CA PRO A 212 -43.76 20.28 3.65
C PRO A 212 -43.15 21.40 2.81
N ASP A 213 -44.03 22.11 2.11
CA ASP A 213 -43.74 23.16 1.12
C ASP A 213 -43.32 24.49 1.79
N THR A 214 -42.37 24.42 2.71
CA THR A 214 -41.83 25.59 3.43
C THR A 214 -40.31 25.54 3.46
N TRP A 215 -39.69 25.28 2.32
CA TRP A 215 -38.30 25.67 2.12
C TRP A 215 -38.28 27.14 1.69
N THR A 216 -38.43 28.05 2.64
CA THR A 216 -38.10 29.46 2.44
C THR A 216 -36.60 29.56 2.17
N PRO A 217 -36.16 29.98 0.98
CA PRO A 217 -34.75 30.20 0.72
C PRO A 217 -34.21 31.27 1.69
N PRO A 218 -33.00 31.11 2.23
CA PRO A 218 -32.39 32.14 3.05
C PRO A 218 -32.22 33.44 2.23
N PRO A 219 -32.43 34.61 2.85
CA PRO A 219 -32.37 35.89 2.16
C PRO A 219 -31.02 36.07 1.49
N THR A 220 -31.06 36.22 0.17
CA THR A 220 -29.89 36.22 -0.70
C THR A 220 -29.24 37.60 -0.77
N HIS A 221 -28.96 38.26 0.35
CA HIS A 221 -28.26 39.54 0.27
C HIS A 221 -27.36 39.80 1.47
N LEU A 222 -26.07 39.50 1.31
CA LEU A 222 -24.99 40.44 1.62
C LEU A 222 -23.87 40.24 0.58
N PRO A 223 -23.37 41.29 -0.08
CA PRO A 223 -22.15 41.20 -0.85
C PRO A 223 -21.02 40.92 0.14
N TYR A 224 -20.64 39.65 0.24
CA TYR A 224 -19.40 39.26 0.89
C TYR A 224 -18.28 39.87 0.05
N ASN A 225 -17.73 40.98 0.53
CA ASN A 225 -16.49 41.53 0.04
C ASN A 225 -15.38 40.78 0.81
N PRO A 226 -14.77 39.71 0.27
CA PRO A 226 -13.67 39.04 0.91
C PRO A 226 -12.49 40.00 0.91
N GLN A 227 -12.36 40.78 1.98
CA GLN A 227 -11.09 41.43 2.26
C GLN A 227 -10.08 40.30 2.44
N PRO A 228 -9.06 40.17 1.56
CA PRO A 228 -8.09 39.11 1.68
C PRO A 228 -7.46 39.21 3.07
N PRO A 229 -7.25 38.09 3.78
CA PRO A 229 -6.54 38.14 5.04
C PRO A 229 -5.20 38.85 4.79
N PRO A 230 -4.75 39.73 5.71
CA PRO A 230 -3.45 40.36 5.58
C PRO A 230 -2.43 39.25 5.34
N PHE A 231 -1.64 39.40 4.27
CA PHE A 231 -0.57 38.46 3.95
C PHE A 231 0.21 38.21 5.25
N PRO A 232 0.43 36.94 5.65
CA PRO A 232 1.30 36.65 6.77
C PRO A 232 2.62 37.33 6.44
N GLN A 233 3.02 38.28 7.29
CA GLN A 233 4.33 38.88 7.20
C GLN A 233 5.30 37.73 7.06
N SER A 234 6.08 37.76 5.96
CA SER A 234 7.14 36.81 5.68
C SER A 234 7.89 36.56 6.98
N TYR A 235 7.62 35.41 7.59
CA TYR A 235 8.52 34.85 8.58
C TYR A 235 9.83 34.72 7.81
N GLY A 236 10.81 35.53 8.22
CA GLY A 236 12.10 35.61 7.58
C GLY A 236 12.59 34.20 7.30
N ASN A 237 13.14 34.02 6.10
CA ASN A 237 13.83 32.79 5.73
C ASN A 237 14.68 32.36 6.93
N PRO A 238 14.47 31.15 7.48
CA PRO A 238 15.41 30.63 8.44
C PRO A 238 16.79 30.68 7.79
N PRO A 239 17.83 31.16 8.50
CA PRO A 239 19.18 31.10 7.97
C PRO A 239 19.45 29.66 7.50
N PRO A 240 20.15 29.47 6.37
CA PRO A 240 20.52 28.13 5.93
C PRO A 240 21.20 27.43 7.10
N PRO A 241 20.89 26.14 7.36
CA PRO A 241 21.58 25.40 8.39
C PRO A 241 23.07 25.52 8.11
N ASP A 242 23.82 26.04 9.09
CA ASP A 242 25.26 26.09 9.01
C ASP A 242 25.74 24.70 8.58
N TYR A 243 26.27 24.65 7.36
CA TYR A 243 27.01 23.52 6.87
C TYR A 243 28.20 23.38 7.81
N TYR A 244 28.04 22.59 8.87
CA TYR A 244 29.16 22.03 9.61
C TYR A 244 29.93 21.22 8.58
N SER A 245 30.93 21.88 8.00
CA SER A 245 31.95 21.28 7.16
C SER A 245 32.71 20.33 8.08
N VAL A 246 32.24 19.09 8.13
CA VAL A 246 32.90 18.01 8.84
C VAL A 246 34.17 17.72 8.07
N HIS A 247 35.22 18.50 8.35
CA HIS A 247 36.58 18.21 7.95
C HIS A 247 36.96 16.89 8.60
N HIS A 248 36.77 15.77 7.89
CA HIS A 248 37.46 14.53 8.23
C HIS A 248 38.92 14.71 7.80
N PRO A 249 39.89 14.77 8.73
CA PRO A 249 41.28 14.60 8.35
C PRO A 249 41.43 13.16 7.85
N TYR A 250 41.60 13.03 6.54
CA TYR A 250 42.07 11.79 5.94
C TYR A 250 43.51 11.60 6.43
N ASP A 251 43.76 10.58 7.24
CA ASP A 251 45.09 10.16 7.68
C ASP A 251 45.55 8.99 6.78
N PRO A 252 46.43 9.22 5.79
CA PRO A 252 46.86 8.18 4.85
C PRO A 252 47.97 7.26 5.38
N ALA A 253 48.28 7.24 6.68
CA ALA A 253 49.50 6.60 7.18
C ALA A 253 49.39 5.13 7.67
N LEU A 254 48.36 4.36 7.30
CA LEU A 254 48.16 3.00 7.84
C LEU A 254 47.87 1.90 6.81
N PHE A 255 48.67 1.80 5.75
CA PHE A 255 48.80 0.53 5.01
C PHE A 255 50.24 0.29 4.54
N HIS A 256 51.07 -0.16 5.47
CA HIS A 256 52.19 -1.05 5.17
C HIS A 256 52.12 -2.20 6.16
N PHE A 257 51.70 -3.37 5.69
CA PHE A 257 52.31 -4.69 5.93
C PHE A 257 51.55 -5.74 5.11
#